data_AF-A0A662ENF0-F1
#
_entry.id   AF-A0A662ENF0-F1
#
_cell.length_a   1.000
_cell.length_b   1.000
_cell.length_c   1.000
_cell.angle_alpha   90.00
_cell.angle_beta   90.00
_cell.angle_gamma   90.00
#
_symmetry.space_group_name_H-M   'P 1'
#
loop_
_entity.id
_entity.type
_entity.pdbx_description
1 polymer ?
#
loop_
_entity_poly.entity_id
_entity_poly.type
_entity_poly.pdbx_seq_one_letter_code
_entity_poly.pdbx_strand_id
1 'polypeptide(L)'
;MKAYPECLPCMIRTSLTAARLVGASERVEWAIVREVAPLLVRSLPGRPPIAASPEVQHTVRKILGVPDPFAEAKHRANREALGILPRLREQAARAPDPLAFLLRLSASGNTADLGAQTTFDLLAAAAGAEEHWGRFDYELFQARLSSAKTILILADNAGEIAFDRLLCEELAQLGKHVTVAVRGAPTLNDATLEDAVEVGLPEVAEVITTGADHPGVLLSKCSQDFRRRFREADLVI
;
A
#
# COMPACT_ATOMS: atom_id res chain seq x y z
N MET A 1 -12.80 8.46 -10.37
CA MET A 1 -11.54 8.92 -11.00
C MET A 1 -11.49 8.45 -12.45
N LYS A 2 -10.83 9.18 -13.35
CA LYS A 2 -10.54 8.76 -14.73
C LYS A 2 -9.05 8.90 -15.00
N ALA A 3 -8.51 8.12 -15.94
CA ALA A 3 -7.14 8.25 -16.37
C ALA A 3 -6.92 9.55 -17.16
N TYR A 4 -5.70 10.06 -17.09
CA TYR A 4 -5.19 11.18 -17.87
C TYR A 4 -4.01 10.70 -18.73
N PRO A 5 -3.60 11.45 -19.77
CA PRO A 5 -2.48 11.07 -20.62
C PRO A 5 -1.20 10.71 -19.84
N GLU A 6 -0.95 11.36 -18.71
CA GLU A 6 0.20 11.15 -17.82
C GLU A 6 0.18 9.77 -17.14
N CYS A 7 -0.97 9.10 -17.08
CA CYS A 7 -1.08 7.73 -16.56
C CYS A 7 -0.36 6.72 -17.47
N LEU A 8 -0.28 6.97 -18.78
CA LEU A 8 0.42 6.10 -19.73
C LEU A 8 1.92 5.98 -19.42
N PRO A 9 2.71 7.08 -19.42
CA PRO A 9 4.14 7.00 -19.09
C PRO A 9 4.38 6.56 -17.65
N CYS A 10 3.46 6.86 -16.72
CA CYS A 10 3.54 6.37 -15.34
C CYS A 10 3.49 4.83 -15.28
N MET A 11 2.47 4.20 -15.86
CA MET A 11 2.32 2.75 -15.82
C MET A 11 3.38 2.00 -16.64
N ILE A 12 3.90 2.61 -17.71
CA ILE A 12 5.06 2.07 -18.44
C ILE A 12 6.31 2.07 -17.55
N ARG A 13 6.57 3.17 -16.83
CA ARG A 13 7.70 3.24 -15.89
C ARG A 13 7.60 2.16 -14.83
N THR A 14 6.44 1.97 -14.20
CA THR A 14 6.22 0.89 -13.22
C THR A 14 6.49 -0.49 -13.81
N SER A 15 6.08 -0.73 -15.06
CA SER A 15 6.33 -2.01 -15.75
C SER A 15 7.81 -2.26 -16.00
N LEU A 16 8.57 -1.21 -16.31
CA LEU A 16 10.03 -1.27 -16.46
C LEU A 16 10.75 -1.44 -15.12
N THR A 17 10.24 -0.83 -14.04
CA THR A 17 10.79 -1.05 -12.69
C THR A 17 10.72 -2.53 -12.31
N ALA A 18 9.62 -3.22 -12.60
CA ALA A 18 9.51 -4.66 -12.37
C ALA A 18 10.62 -5.45 -13.09
N ALA A 19 10.93 -5.09 -14.34
CA ALA A 19 11.99 -5.74 -15.12
C ALA A 19 13.38 -5.50 -14.50
N ARG A 20 13.64 -4.28 -14.04
CA ARG A 20 14.92 -3.89 -13.42
C ARG A 20 15.15 -4.57 -12.08
N LEU A 21 14.11 -4.70 -11.26
CA LEU A 21 14.18 -5.38 -9.96
C LEU A 21 14.63 -6.84 -10.09
N VAL A 22 14.26 -7.51 -11.19
CA VAL A 22 14.66 -8.89 -11.47
C VAL A 22 15.91 -9.00 -12.35
N GLY A 23 16.60 -7.88 -12.64
CA GLY A 23 17.81 -7.86 -13.46
C GLY A 23 17.59 -8.25 -14.92
N ALA A 24 16.41 -7.95 -15.47
CA ALA A 24 16.09 -8.26 -16.87
C ALA A 24 16.97 -7.44 -17.84
N SER A 25 17.26 -8.02 -19.00
CA SER A 25 18.01 -7.30 -20.06
C SER A 25 17.16 -6.22 -20.74
N GLU A 26 17.82 -5.25 -21.37
CA GLU A 26 17.14 -4.21 -22.17
C GLU A 26 16.24 -4.82 -23.27
N ARG A 27 16.61 -5.96 -23.84
CA ARG A 27 15.77 -6.68 -24.81
C ARG A 27 14.41 -7.08 -24.21
N VAL A 28 14.40 -7.47 -22.94
CA VAL A 28 13.16 -7.82 -22.21
C VAL A 28 12.39 -6.56 -21.83
N GLU A 29 13.07 -5.47 -21.43
CA GLU A 29 12.42 -4.16 -21.21
C GLU A 29 11.67 -3.70 -22.47
N TRP A 30 12.29 -3.78 -23.66
CA TRP A 30 11.63 -3.45 -24.92
C TRP A 30 10.47 -4.38 -25.27
N ALA A 31 10.54 -5.66 -24.89
CA ALA A 31 9.42 -6.59 -25.06
C ALA A 31 8.23 -6.19 -24.18
N ILE A 32 8.48 -5.79 -22.93
CA ILE A 32 7.45 -5.26 -22.03
C ILE A 32 6.79 -4.02 -22.62
N VAL A 33 7.57 -3.03 -23.08
CA VAL A 33 7.01 -1.80 -23.67
C VAL A 33 6.14 -2.13 -24.90
N ARG A 34 6.59 -3.05 -25.75
CA ARG A 34 5.87 -3.45 -26.97
C ARG A 34 4.50 -4.05 -26.69
N GLU A 35 4.37 -4.84 -25.61
CA GLU A 35 3.11 -5.49 -25.25
C GLU A 35 2.22 -4.60 -24.38
N VAL A 36 2.80 -3.86 -23.43
CA VAL A 36 2.06 -3.06 -22.44
C VAL A 36 1.56 -1.74 -23.03
N ALA A 37 2.33 -1.05 -23.88
CA ALA A 37 1.92 0.26 -24.39
C ALA A 37 0.61 0.20 -25.20
N PRO A 38 0.42 -0.73 -26.16
CA PRO A 38 -0.85 -0.84 -26.88
C PRO A 38 -2.03 -1.18 -25.96
N LEU A 39 -1.81 -2.01 -24.94
CA LEU A 39 -2.82 -2.38 -23.95
C LEU A 39 -3.27 -1.15 -23.16
N LEU A 40 -2.34 -0.33 -22.67
CA LEU A 40 -2.65 0.89 -21.94
C LEU A 40 -3.37 1.93 -22.81
N VAL A 41 -2.92 2.13 -24.07
CA VAL A 41 -3.56 3.07 -25.01
C VAL A 41 -5.04 2.71 -25.25
N ARG A 42 -5.37 1.41 -25.32
CA ARG A 42 -6.77 0.97 -25.44
C ARG A 42 -7.55 1.06 -24.13
N SER A 43 -6.93 0.71 -23.01
CA SER A 43 -7.65 0.47 -21.75
C SER A 43 -7.81 1.70 -20.85
N LEU A 44 -6.95 2.71 -20.96
CA LEU A 44 -6.97 3.89 -20.09
C LEU A 44 -8.10 4.90 -20.40
N PRO A 45 -8.39 5.29 -21.66
CA PRO A 45 -9.33 6.37 -21.94
C PRO A 45 -10.70 6.15 -21.29
N GLY A 46 -11.14 7.15 -20.50
CA GLY A 46 -12.45 7.13 -19.83
C GLY A 46 -12.59 6.16 -18.64
N ARG A 47 -11.52 5.46 -18.26
CA ARG A 47 -11.53 4.48 -17.15
C ARG A 47 -10.51 4.88 -16.07
N PRO A 48 -10.68 4.47 -14.81
CA PRO A 48 -9.66 4.70 -13.79
C PRO A 48 -8.42 3.83 -14.11
N PRO A 49 -7.18 4.32 -13.89
CA PRO A 49 -5.95 3.59 -14.23
C PRO A 49 -5.87 2.18 -13.63
N ILE A 50 -6.34 2.05 -12.39
CA ILE A 50 -6.48 0.81 -11.62
C ILE A 50 -7.22 -0.32 -12.39
N ALA A 51 -8.10 0.04 -13.34
CA ALA A 51 -8.85 -0.94 -14.13
C ALA A 51 -8.00 -1.61 -15.22
N ALA A 52 -6.86 -1.03 -15.61
CA ALA A 52 -5.91 -1.60 -16.56
C ALA A 52 -4.81 -2.41 -15.86
N SER A 53 -4.54 -2.13 -14.58
CA SER A 53 -3.44 -2.72 -13.82
C SER A 53 -3.38 -4.25 -13.81
N PRO A 54 -4.49 -5.01 -13.65
CA PRO A 54 -4.40 -6.48 -13.62
C PRO A 54 -3.82 -7.06 -14.92
N GLU A 55 -4.30 -6.58 -16.07
CA GLU A 55 -3.90 -7.06 -17.39
C GLU A 55 -2.44 -6.67 -17.69
N VAL A 56 -2.05 -5.44 -17.33
CA VAL A 56 -0.66 -4.96 -17.42
C VAL A 56 0.27 -5.85 -16.61
N GLN A 57 -0.04 -6.05 -15.32
CA GLN A 57 0.85 -6.80 -14.43
C GLN A 57 0.92 -8.27 -14.81
N HIS A 58 -0.19 -8.89 -15.21
CA HIS A 58 -0.16 -10.25 -15.73
C HIS A 58 0.75 -10.36 -16.96
N THR A 59 0.67 -9.41 -17.89
CA THR A 59 1.53 -9.36 -19.08
C THR A 59 3.00 -9.23 -18.70
N VAL A 60 3.34 -8.32 -17.79
CA VAL A 60 4.72 -8.12 -17.29
C VAL A 60 5.25 -9.39 -16.64
N ARG A 61 4.51 -9.99 -15.70
CA ARG A 61 4.91 -11.24 -15.02
C ARG A 61 5.12 -12.39 -16.00
N LYS A 62 4.26 -12.51 -17.02
CA LYS A 62 4.38 -13.52 -18.07
C LYS A 62 5.65 -13.33 -18.90
N ILE A 63 6.00 -12.10 -19.26
CA ILE A 63 7.22 -11.79 -20.02
C ILE A 63 8.48 -12.06 -19.17
N LEU A 64 8.44 -11.70 -17.89
CA LEU A 64 9.56 -11.91 -16.97
C LEU A 64 9.72 -13.36 -16.53
N GLY A 65 8.65 -14.16 -16.54
CA GLY A 65 8.65 -15.51 -15.98
C GLY A 65 8.73 -15.53 -14.44
N VAL A 66 8.42 -14.41 -13.79
CA VAL A 66 8.53 -14.23 -12.33
C VAL A 66 7.15 -13.90 -11.75
N PRO A 67 6.64 -14.68 -10.77
CA PRO A 67 5.33 -14.43 -10.15
C PRO A 67 5.23 -13.14 -9.34
N ASP A 68 6.30 -12.74 -8.65
CA ASP A 68 6.37 -11.46 -7.92
C ASP A 68 7.73 -10.78 -8.19
N PRO A 69 7.79 -9.85 -9.16
CA PRO A 69 9.01 -9.09 -9.44
C PRO A 69 9.45 -8.16 -8.30
N PHE A 70 8.58 -7.86 -7.33
CA PHE A 70 8.83 -6.90 -6.26
C PHE A 70 9.18 -7.56 -4.92
N ALA A 71 9.12 -8.89 -4.81
CA ALA A 71 9.29 -9.62 -3.54
C ALA A 71 10.51 -9.17 -2.71
N GLU A 72 11.72 -9.17 -3.29
CA GLU A 72 12.92 -8.75 -2.54
C GLU A 72 12.89 -7.27 -2.16
N ALA A 73 12.34 -6.41 -3.02
CA ALA A 73 12.20 -4.99 -2.71
C ALA A 73 11.22 -4.78 -1.53
N LYS A 74 10.12 -5.53 -1.48
CA LYS A 74 9.16 -5.52 -0.37
C LYS A 74 9.79 -6.00 0.93
N HIS A 75 10.47 -7.16 0.93
CA HIS A 75 11.16 -7.66 2.11
C HIS A 75 12.21 -6.68 2.63
N ARG A 76 13.00 -6.07 1.73
CA ARG A 76 13.96 -5.04 2.13
C ARG A 76 13.26 -3.85 2.79
N ALA A 77 12.18 -3.34 2.20
CA ALA A 77 11.42 -2.24 2.77
C ALA A 77 10.82 -2.59 4.15
N ASN A 78 10.26 -3.79 4.31
CA ASN A 78 9.75 -4.30 5.59
C ASN A 78 10.87 -4.34 6.65
N ARG A 79 12.04 -4.92 6.33
CA ARG A 79 13.19 -4.99 7.26
C ARG A 79 13.70 -3.61 7.66
N GLU A 80 13.84 -2.69 6.71
CA GLU A 80 14.28 -1.33 6.98
C GLU A 80 13.27 -0.62 7.90
N ALA A 81 11.96 -0.77 7.64
CA ALA A 81 10.91 -0.16 8.45
C ALA A 81 10.87 -0.73 9.88
N LEU A 82 11.01 -2.05 10.02
CA LEU A 82 11.14 -2.71 11.31
C LEU A 82 12.36 -2.21 12.11
N GLY A 83 13.47 -1.93 11.43
CA GLY A 83 14.70 -1.43 12.05
C GLY A 83 14.53 -0.07 12.76
N ILE A 84 13.60 0.77 12.30
CA ILE A 84 13.32 2.08 12.92
C ILE A 84 12.08 2.10 13.80
N LEU A 85 11.29 1.02 13.80
CA LEU A 85 10.02 0.93 14.51
C LEU A 85 10.12 1.20 16.02
N PRO A 86 11.17 0.74 16.76
CA PRO A 86 11.32 1.06 18.18
C PRO A 86 11.43 2.57 18.44
N ARG A 87 12.21 3.29 17.60
CA ARG A 87 12.38 4.74 17.72
C ARG A 87 11.07 5.47 17.44
N LEU A 88 10.33 5.06 16.40
CA LEU A 88 9.03 5.65 16.06
C LEU A 88 8.01 5.47 17.18
N ARG A 89 8.02 4.29 17.84
CA ARG A 89 7.18 4.04 19.02
C ARG A 89 7.51 4.99 20.18
N GLU A 90 8.79 5.22 20.45
CA GLU A 90 9.19 6.19 21.48
C GLU A 90 8.76 7.63 21.13
N GLN A 91 8.85 8.01 19.85
CA GLN A 91 8.41 9.32 19.38
C GLN A 91 6.89 9.48 19.53
N ALA A 92 6.11 8.47 19.13
CA ALA A 92 4.66 8.46 19.31
C ALA A 92 4.28 8.62 20.79
N ALA A 93 4.93 7.87 21.70
CA ALA A 93 4.67 7.95 23.14
C ALA A 93 5.01 9.32 23.78
N ARG A 94 5.93 10.08 23.17
CA ARG A 94 6.30 11.44 23.61
C ARG A 94 5.53 12.54 22.89
N ALA A 95 4.78 12.21 21.84
CA ALA A 95 4.02 13.18 21.07
C ALA A 95 2.89 13.78 21.94
N PRO A 96 2.55 15.07 21.76
CA PRO A 96 1.39 15.68 22.43
C PRO A 96 0.08 14.94 22.13
N ASP A 97 -0.02 14.38 20.93
CA ASP A 97 -1.11 13.53 20.49
C ASP A 97 -0.54 12.31 19.74
N PRO A 98 -0.38 11.15 20.41
CA PRO A 98 0.15 9.93 19.81
C PRO A 98 -0.63 9.45 18.60
N LEU A 99 -1.97 9.51 18.65
CA LEU A 99 -2.84 9.08 17.56
C LEU A 99 -2.66 9.97 16.33
N ALA A 100 -2.62 11.29 16.51
CA ALA A 100 -2.38 12.22 15.41
C ALA A 100 -1.00 12.02 14.78
N PHE A 101 0.02 11.71 15.59
CA PHE A 101 1.36 11.39 15.10
C PHE A 101 1.35 10.10 14.27
N LEU A 102 0.74 9.03 14.78
CA LEU A 102 0.69 7.72 14.12
C LEU A 102 -0.13 7.73 12.82
N LEU A 103 -1.21 8.50 12.74
CA LEU A 103 -1.95 8.70 11.49
C LEU A 103 -1.09 9.36 10.42
N ARG A 104 -0.35 10.40 10.79
CA ARG A 104 0.56 11.07 9.86
C ARG A 104 1.70 10.16 9.44
N LEU A 105 2.26 9.41 10.39
CA LEU A 105 3.32 8.44 10.10
C LEU A 105 2.87 7.35 9.11
N SER A 106 1.70 6.76 9.34
CA SER A 106 1.07 5.79 8.43
C SER A 106 0.88 6.41 7.04
N ALA A 107 0.26 7.59 6.95
CA ALA A 107 0.04 8.27 5.68
C ALA A 107 1.34 8.72 4.97
N SER A 108 2.38 9.10 5.70
CA SER A 108 3.68 9.51 5.13
C SER A 108 4.48 8.34 4.56
N GLY A 109 4.26 7.11 5.04
CA GLY A 109 4.90 5.91 4.51
C GLY A 109 4.63 5.69 3.02
N ASN A 110 3.51 6.20 2.50
CA ASN A 110 3.11 6.12 1.09
C ASN A 110 3.82 7.15 0.17
N THR A 111 4.60 8.09 0.71
CA THR A 111 5.29 9.10 -0.11
C THR A 111 6.56 8.58 -0.78
N ALA A 112 7.07 7.43 -0.33
CA ALA A 112 8.25 6.77 -0.89
C ALA A 112 7.85 5.79 -2.01
N ASP A 113 7.60 6.31 -3.21
CA ASP A 113 7.30 5.49 -4.40
C ASP A 113 8.48 4.57 -4.74
N LEU A 114 8.43 3.32 -4.28
CA LEU A 114 9.38 2.24 -4.63
C LEU A 114 9.41 1.97 -6.15
N GLY A 115 8.40 2.45 -6.89
CA GLY A 115 8.34 2.41 -8.35
C GLY A 115 9.26 3.43 -9.04
N ALA A 116 9.69 4.48 -8.33
CA ALA A 116 10.53 5.56 -8.85
C ALA A 116 11.87 5.75 -8.11
N GLN A 117 11.94 5.39 -6.83
CA GLN A 117 13.14 5.48 -6.01
C GLN A 117 13.56 4.09 -5.51
N THR A 118 14.83 3.73 -5.70
CA THR A 118 15.37 2.41 -5.33
C THR A 118 15.66 2.26 -3.83
N THR A 119 15.44 3.31 -3.04
CA THR A 119 15.71 3.39 -1.60
C THR A 119 14.54 4.06 -0.90
N PHE A 120 13.95 3.38 0.08
CA PHE A 120 12.93 3.96 0.94
C PHE A 120 13.64 4.85 1.98
N ASP A 121 13.47 6.17 1.92
CA ASP A 121 13.96 7.05 3.00
C ASP A 121 12.93 7.12 4.13
N LEU A 122 12.99 6.12 5.01
CA LEU A 122 12.09 5.99 6.15
C LEU A 122 12.22 7.14 7.15
N LEU A 123 13.39 7.79 7.20
CA LEU A 123 13.63 8.94 8.05
C LEU A 123 12.96 10.19 7.49
N ALA A 124 12.97 10.36 6.16
CA ALA A 124 12.20 11.41 5.49
C ALA A 124 10.69 11.18 5.65
N ALA A 125 10.20 9.94 5.54
CA ALA A 125 8.79 9.63 5.79
C ALA A 125 8.36 9.96 7.24
N ALA A 126 9.21 9.62 8.21
CA ALA A 126 8.99 9.98 9.61
C ALA A 126 9.04 11.50 9.85
N ALA A 127 9.92 12.23 9.15
CA ALA A 127 9.97 13.70 9.18
C ALA A 127 8.73 14.33 8.51
N GLY A 128 8.18 13.68 7.47
CA GLY A 128 6.93 14.07 6.81
C GLY A 128 5.73 14.10 7.75
N ALA A 129 5.77 13.35 8.86
CA ALA A 129 4.75 13.44 9.90
C ALA A 129 4.67 14.82 10.57
N GLU A 130 5.70 15.66 10.44
CA GLU A 130 5.75 17.02 10.99
C GLU A 130 5.50 18.11 9.91
N GLU A 131 5.29 17.73 8.64
CA GLU A 131 5.08 18.67 7.53
C GLU A 131 3.69 19.33 7.52
N HIS A 132 3.54 20.36 6.68
CA HIS A 132 2.25 21.00 6.41
C HIS A 132 1.40 20.14 5.46
N TRP A 133 0.38 19.50 6.01
CA TRP A 133 -0.59 18.71 5.28
C TRP A 133 -1.57 19.60 4.50
N GLY A 134 -1.74 19.34 3.20
CA GLY A 134 -2.73 20.07 2.38
C GLY A 134 -4.17 19.92 2.88
N ARG A 135 -4.48 18.79 3.53
CA ARG A 135 -5.71 18.53 4.28
C ARG A 135 -5.46 17.49 5.36
N PHE A 136 -5.87 17.78 6.59
CA PHE A 136 -5.76 16.84 7.71
C PHE A 136 -7.02 16.96 8.59
N ASP A 137 -8.07 16.20 8.24
CA ASP A 137 -9.40 16.27 8.88
C ASP A 137 -9.42 15.52 10.23
N TYR A 138 -8.50 15.84 11.11
CA TYR A 138 -8.26 15.06 12.32
C TYR A 138 -9.41 15.11 13.31
N GLU A 139 -10.06 16.26 13.49
CA GLU A 139 -11.20 16.41 14.39
C GLU A 139 -12.40 15.60 13.90
N LEU A 140 -12.61 15.55 12.58
CA LEU A 140 -13.65 14.72 11.97
C LEU A 140 -13.33 13.23 12.17
N PHE A 141 -12.08 12.85 11.95
CA PHE A 141 -11.61 11.50 12.23
C PHE A 141 -11.85 11.10 13.69
N GLN A 142 -11.44 11.93 14.66
CA GLN A 142 -11.65 11.68 16.08
C GLN A 142 -13.14 11.55 16.43
N ALA A 143 -14.00 12.41 15.86
CA ALA A 143 -15.44 12.33 16.08
C ALA A 143 -16.01 11.00 15.58
N ARG A 144 -15.60 10.52 14.40
CA ARG A 144 -16.01 9.20 13.88
C ARG A 144 -15.45 8.06 14.72
N LEU A 145 -14.16 8.12 15.05
CA LEU A 145 -13.46 7.14 15.86
C LEU A 145 -14.10 6.95 17.25
N SER A 146 -14.60 8.03 17.86
CA SER A 146 -15.22 7.98 19.20
C SER A 146 -16.38 6.99 19.28
N SER A 147 -17.17 6.88 18.21
CA SER A 147 -18.35 6.00 18.13
C SER A 147 -18.07 4.65 17.45
N ALA A 148 -17.00 4.55 16.66
CA ALA A 148 -16.61 3.32 15.99
C ALA A 148 -16.14 2.25 16.97
N LYS A 149 -16.59 1.00 16.79
CA LYS A 149 -16.09 -0.17 17.52
C LYS A 149 -15.21 -1.03 16.62
N THR A 150 -15.55 -1.11 15.36
CA THR A 150 -14.85 -1.88 14.33
C THR A 150 -14.18 -0.94 13.33
N ILE A 151 -12.91 -1.19 13.06
CA ILE A 151 -12.10 -0.40 12.15
C ILE A 151 -11.52 -1.33 11.10
N LEU A 152 -11.70 -0.98 9.83
CA LEU A 152 -11.04 -1.64 8.71
C LEU A 152 -9.98 -0.71 8.14
N ILE A 153 -8.71 -1.09 8.24
CA ILE A 153 -7.60 -0.39 7.59
C ILE A 153 -7.32 -1.07 6.25
N LEU A 154 -7.29 -0.30 5.17
CA LEU A 154 -6.90 -0.77 3.84
C LEU A 154 -5.41 -0.54 3.64
N ALA A 155 -4.60 -1.57 3.85
CA ALA A 155 -3.16 -1.47 3.66
C ALA A 155 -2.83 -1.17 2.18
N ASP A 156 -1.74 -0.42 1.98
CA ASP A 156 -1.21 -0.11 0.66
C ASP A 156 0.09 -0.87 0.41
N ASN A 157 1.24 -0.35 0.86
CA ASN A 157 2.56 -0.86 0.48
C ASN A 157 3.27 -1.70 1.55
N ALA A 158 4.17 -2.58 1.11
CA ALA A 158 5.21 -3.12 1.98
C ALA A 158 6.17 -2.01 2.45
N GLY A 159 6.75 -2.17 3.63
CA GLY A 159 7.46 -1.13 4.37
C GLY A 159 6.50 -0.24 5.17
N GLU A 160 5.55 0.42 4.48
CA GLU A 160 4.51 1.26 5.10
C GLU A 160 3.66 0.48 6.10
N ILE A 161 3.32 -0.77 5.79
CA ILE A 161 2.51 -1.63 6.68
C ILE A 161 3.13 -1.86 8.07
N ALA A 162 4.44 -1.67 8.24
CA ALA A 162 5.06 -1.66 9.57
C ALA A 162 4.66 -0.42 10.39
N PHE A 163 4.39 0.72 9.76
CA PHE A 163 3.89 1.92 10.43
C PHE A 163 2.41 1.79 10.77
N ASP A 164 1.62 1.18 9.87
CA ASP A 164 0.22 0.81 10.15
C ASP A 164 0.10 -0.07 11.39
N ARG A 165 1.11 -0.92 11.66
CA ARG A 165 1.16 -1.70 12.90
C ARG A 165 1.14 -0.83 14.15
N LEU A 166 1.86 0.29 14.18
CA LEU A 166 1.83 1.20 15.33
C LEU A 166 0.47 1.88 15.48
N LEU A 167 -0.16 2.25 14.35
CA LEU A 167 -1.54 2.77 14.37
C LEU A 167 -2.52 1.72 14.89
N CYS A 168 -2.36 0.44 14.51
CA CYS A 168 -3.16 -0.66 15.04
C CYS A 168 -2.97 -0.83 16.55
N GLU A 169 -1.73 -0.75 17.06
CA GLU A 169 -1.42 -0.79 18.50
C GLU A 169 -2.20 0.30 19.26
N GLU A 170 -2.15 1.54 18.77
CA GLU A 170 -2.84 2.69 19.39
C GLU A 170 -4.36 2.54 19.35
N LEU A 171 -4.92 2.15 18.19
CA LEU A 171 -6.36 1.93 18.04
C LEU A 171 -6.85 0.77 18.93
N ALA A 172 -6.08 -0.30 19.06
CA ALA A 172 -6.40 -1.41 19.96
C ALA A 172 -6.39 -0.98 21.44
N GLN A 173 -5.43 -0.13 21.84
CA GLN A 173 -5.40 0.45 23.20
C GLN A 173 -6.63 1.32 23.50
N LEU A 174 -7.18 1.98 22.48
CA LEU A 174 -8.46 2.70 22.56
C LEU A 174 -9.69 1.79 22.57
N GLY A 175 -9.50 0.47 22.68
CA GLY A 175 -10.57 -0.54 22.76
C GLY A 175 -11.26 -0.81 21.42
N LYS A 176 -10.59 -0.55 20.29
CA LYS A 176 -11.13 -0.77 18.95
C LYS A 176 -10.77 -2.17 18.44
N HIS A 177 -11.70 -2.78 17.71
CA HIS A 177 -11.44 -4.00 16.95
C HIS A 177 -10.88 -3.62 15.58
N VAL A 178 -9.59 -3.82 15.40
CA VAL A 178 -8.88 -3.44 14.17
C VAL A 178 -8.73 -4.66 13.26
N THR A 179 -9.18 -4.51 12.03
CA THR A 179 -8.94 -5.44 10.92
C THR A 179 -8.11 -4.72 9.87
N VAL A 180 -7.06 -5.34 9.35
CA VAL A 180 -6.24 -4.83 8.24
C VAL A 180 -6.46 -5.69 7.01
N ALA A 181 -6.80 -5.08 5.89
CA ALA A 181 -6.97 -5.76 4.61
C ALA A 181 -5.77 -5.51 3.69
N VAL A 182 -5.06 -6.59 3.38
CA VAL A 182 -3.94 -6.62 2.42
C VAL A 182 -4.40 -7.17 1.06
N ARG A 183 -3.56 -7.11 0.03
CA ARG A 183 -3.89 -7.67 -1.29
C ARG A 183 -3.98 -9.19 -1.24
N GLY A 184 -4.80 -9.75 -2.14
CA GLY A 184 -5.00 -11.20 -2.26
C GLY A 184 -3.86 -11.93 -2.97
N ALA A 185 -3.08 -11.21 -3.77
CA ALA A 185 -1.89 -11.73 -4.44
C ALA A 185 -0.90 -10.59 -4.78
N PRO A 186 0.38 -10.92 -5.06
CA PRO A 186 1.40 -9.94 -5.41
C PRO A 186 0.98 -8.98 -6.51
N THR A 187 1.10 -7.69 -6.21
CA THR A 187 0.68 -6.61 -7.08
C THR A 187 1.57 -5.40 -6.82
N LEU A 188 2.51 -5.11 -7.71
CA LEU A 188 3.55 -4.10 -7.45
C LEU A 188 4.22 -4.33 -6.08
N ASN A 189 4.45 -3.26 -5.33
CA ASN A 189 4.92 -3.26 -3.96
C ASN A 189 3.80 -3.31 -2.92
N ASP A 190 2.54 -3.52 -3.32
CA ASP A 190 1.42 -3.59 -2.38
C ASP A 190 1.61 -4.76 -1.38
N ALA A 191 1.24 -4.52 -0.13
CA ALA A 191 1.35 -5.49 0.94
C ALA A 191 0.39 -6.67 0.75
N THR A 192 0.88 -7.85 1.08
CA THR A 192 0.16 -9.14 1.08
C THR A 192 0.16 -9.75 2.49
N LEU A 193 -0.41 -10.94 2.66
CA LEU A 193 -0.38 -11.65 3.95
C LEU A 193 1.05 -11.95 4.41
N GLU A 194 1.96 -12.22 3.48
CA GLU A 194 3.37 -12.46 3.78
C GLU A 194 4.01 -11.21 4.40
N ASP A 195 3.78 -10.05 3.79
CA ASP A 195 4.27 -8.75 4.28
C ASP A 195 3.69 -8.42 5.67
N ALA A 196 2.40 -8.67 5.89
CA ALA A 196 1.76 -8.46 7.19
C ALA A 196 2.34 -9.36 8.29
N VAL A 197 2.63 -10.63 7.98
CA VAL A 197 3.27 -11.56 8.91
C VAL A 197 4.71 -11.12 9.20
N GLU A 198 5.47 -10.73 8.18
CA GLU A 198 6.86 -10.27 8.33
C GLU A 198 6.96 -9.09 9.31
N VAL A 199 6.04 -8.13 9.23
CA VAL A 199 6.06 -6.97 10.13
C VAL A 199 5.42 -7.23 11.50
N GLY A 200 4.91 -8.45 11.76
CA GLY A 200 4.28 -8.81 13.04
C GLY A 200 2.91 -8.16 13.24
N LEU A 201 2.16 -7.87 12.17
CA LEU A 201 0.84 -7.26 12.24
C LEU A 201 -0.24 -8.17 12.88
N PRO A 202 -0.24 -9.50 12.68
CA PRO A 202 -1.22 -10.39 13.32
C PRO A 202 -1.19 -10.41 14.85
N GLU A 203 -0.14 -9.86 15.47
CA GLU A 203 -0.03 -9.72 16.93
C GLU A 203 -0.96 -8.63 17.48
N VAL A 204 -1.37 -7.67 16.65
CA VAL A 204 -2.07 -6.44 17.08
C VAL A 204 -3.37 -6.19 16.35
N ALA A 205 -3.65 -6.90 15.24
CA ALA A 205 -4.87 -6.76 14.46
C ALA A 205 -5.26 -8.06 13.74
N GLU A 206 -6.54 -8.22 13.40
CA GLU A 206 -6.98 -9.27 12.46
C GLU A 206 -6.51 -8.90 11.06
N VAL A 207 -5.86 -9.82 10.35
CA VAL A 207 -5.40 -9.59 8.96
C VAL A 207 -6.24 -10.41 7.99
N ILE A 208 -6.85 -9.74 7.01
CA ILE A 208 -7.66 -10.36 5.94
C ILE A 208 -7.11 -9.96 4.57
N THR A 209 -7.63 -10.56 3.49
CA THR A 209 -7.30 -10.15 2.13
C THR A 209 -8.48 -9.51 1.43
N THR A 210 -8.20 -8.60 0.49
CA THR A 210 -9.19 -8.11 -0.48
C THR A 210 -9.67 -9.22 -1.43
N GLY A 211 -8.91 -10.32 -1.54
CA GLY A 211 -9.11 -11.39 -2.50
C GLY A 211 -8.89 -10.98 -3.96
N ALA A 212 -8.19 -9.87 -4.20
CA ALA A 212 -7.90 -9.35 -5.52
C ALA A 212 -6.39 -9.08 -5.72
N ASP A 213 -5.94 -9.13 -6.97
CA ASP A 213 -4.56 -8.99 -7.44
C ASP A 213 -4.34 -7.70 -8.24
N HIS A 214 -4.91 -6.59 -7.75
CA HIS A 214 -4.81 -5.27 -8.36
C HIS A 214 -4.49 -4.21 -7.30
N PRO A 215 -3.84 -3.10 -7.68
CA PRO A 215 -3.53 -2.05 -6.73
C PRO A 215 -4.84 -1.42 -6.25
N GLY A 216 -4.88 -0.87 -5.04
CA GLY A 216 -6.08 -0.31 -4.44
C GLY A 216 -7.27 -1.27 -4.33
N VAL A 217 -8.48 -0.71 -4.20
CA VAL A 217 -9.73 -1.46 -4.01
C VAL A 217 -10.76 -1.14 -5.10
N LEU A 218 -10.92 -2.05 -6.07
CA LEU A 218 -12.13 -2.14 -6.89
C LEU A 218 -13.11 -3.11 -6.24
N LEU A 219 -14.07 -2.60 -5.45
CA LEU A 219 -15.01 -3.44 -4.68
C LEU A 219 -15.70 -4.53 -5.53
N SER A 220 -15.99 -4.28 -6.80
CA SER A 220 -16.62 -5.25 -7.71
C SER A 220 -15.74 -6.46 -8.05
N LYS A 221 -14.42 -6.36 -7.83
CA LYS A 221 -13.42 -7.41 -8.05
C LYS A 221 -12.96 -8.10 -6.76
N CYS A 222 -13.25 -7.52 -5.60
CA CYS A 222 -12.90 -8.11 -4.32
C CYS A 222 -13.77 -9.32 -3.95
N SER A 223 -13.27 -10.14 -3.03
CA SER A 223 -13.99 -11.30 -2.50
C SER A 223 -15.33 -10.89 -1.86
N GLN A 224 -16.27 -11.83 -1.78
CA GLN A 224 -17.54 -11.58 -1.08
C GLN A 224 -17.30 -11.33 0.42
N ASP A 225 -16.31 -12.00 0.99
CA ASP A 225 -15.93 -11.85 2.39
C ASP A 225 -15.42 -10.43 2.69
N PHE A 226 -14.46 -9.94 1.91
CA PHE A 226 -13.95 -8.59 2.04
C PHE A 226 -15.05 -7.54 1.86
N ARG A 227 -15.90 -7.69 0.83
CA ARG A 227 -17.03 -6.76 0.60
C ARG A 227 -18.03 -6.74 1.74
N ARG A 228 -18.15 -7.83 2.50
CA ARG A 228 -18.99 -7.88 3.71
C ARG A 228 -18.30 -7.09 4.82
N ARG A 229 -17.04 -7.41 5.14
CA ARG A 229 -16.23 -6.70 6.15
C ARG A 229 -16.15 -5.19 5.90
N PHE A 230 -15.94 -4.78 4.65
CA PHE A 230 -15.90 -3.37 4.23
C PHE A 230 -17.21 -2.62 4.51
N ARG A 231 -18.37 -3.28 4.36
CA ARG A 231 -19.69 -2.65 4.60
C ARG A 231 -20.07 -2.65 6.07
N GLU A 232 -19.57 -3.61 6.84
CA GLU A 232 -19.90 -3.80 8.26
C GLU A 232 -19.02 -2.96 9.19
N ALA A 233 -17.83 -2.53 8.74
CA ALA A 233 -16.94 -1.70 9.54
C ALA A 233 -17.57 -0.33 9.86
N ASP A 234 -17.47 0.10 11.12
CA ASP A 234 -17.96 1.42 11.55
C ASP A 234 -17.11 2.56 10.98
N LEU A 235 -15.81 2.28 10.78
CA LEU A 235 -14.84 3.20 10.21
C LEU A 235 -13.90 2.44 9.26
N VAL A 236 -13.71 2.98 8.06
CA VAL A 236 -12.70 2.52 7.10
C VAL A 236 -11.61 3.58 7.02
N ILE A 237 -10.35 3.15 7.20
CA ILE A 237 -9.14 3.96 7.08
C ILE A 237 -8.42 3.53 5.80
#